data_AF-A0A7V3A6P4-F1
#
_entry.id   AF-A0A7V3A6P4-F1
#
_cell.length_a   1.000
_cell.length_b   1.000
_cell.length_c   1.000
_cell.angle_alpha   90.00
_cell.angle_beta   90.00
_cell.angle_gamma   90.00
#
_symmetry.space_group_name_H-M   'P 1'
#
loop_
_entity.id
_entity.type
_entity.pdbx_description
1 polymer ?
#
loop_
_entity_poly.entity_id
_entity_poly.type
_entity_poly.pdbx_seq_one_letter_code
_entity_poly.pdbx_strand_id
1 'polypeptide(L)'
;MNNKYKLWVTLSLIAVFILGVTVGVIGDKWLLEKKKSDARQRQEPFPTLEVIAKELQLTPEQEEKIREVFKRSEERFQAFRKEVHTRLSELREQLKTEMDEVFTPEQEKKMQELMDRYMRQRRREAPPRRDDKSQTPPEKEKKGE
;
A
#
# COMPACT_ATOMS: atom_id res chain seq x y z
N MET A 1 -8.70 55.66 27.94
CA MET A 1 -8.37 54.26 28.32
C MET A 1 -6.86 54.13 28.46
N ASN A 2 -6.36 53.83 29.66
CA ASN A 2 -4.92 53.79 29.93
C ASN A 2 -4.24 52.73 29.05
N ASN A 3 -3.17 53.10 28.33
CA ASN A 3 -2.46 52.21 27.40
C ASN A 3 -2.00 50.89 28.05
N LYS A 4 -1.82 50.89 29.37
CA LYS A 4 -1.48 49.69 30.16
C LYS A 4 -2.55 48.60 30.06
N TYR A 5 -3.84 48.97 30.15
CA TYR A 5 -4.94 47.99 30.04
C TYR A 5 -5.13 47.51 28.60
N LYS A 6 -4.92 48.39 27.60
CA LYS A 6 -4.92 47.98 26.19
C LYS A 6 -3.83 46.94 25.93
N LEU A 7 -2.60 47.18 26.39
CA LEU A 7 -1.50 46.22 26.28
C LEU A 7 -1.80 44.89 26.97
N TRP A 8 -2.37 44.92 28.18
CA TRP A 8 -2.68 43.71 28.93
C TRP A 8 -3.81 42.89 28.29
N VAL A 9 -4.82 43.56 27.75
CA VAL A 9 -5.90 42.91 26.98
C VAL A 9 -5.36 42.29 25.69
N THR A 10 -4.51 43.01 24.94
CA THR A 10 -3.89 42.47 23.72
C THR A 10 -3.00 41.26 24.03
N LEU A 11 -2.23 41.30 25.12
CA LEU A 11 -1.36 40.19 25.53
C LEU A 11 -2.18 38.94 25.92
N SER A 12 -3.27 39.14 26.65
CA SER A 12 -4.20 38.06 27.04
C SER A 12 -4.84 37.41 25.82
N LEU A 13 -5.24 38.21 24.83
CA LEU A 13 -5.88 37.73 23.61
C LEU A 13 -4.91 36.89 22.75
N ILE A 14 -3.65 37.32 22.67
CA ILE A 14 -2.58 36.55 22.00
C ILE A 14 -2.31 35.23 22.75
N ALA A 15 -2.27 35.25 24.09
CA ALA A 15 -2.04 34.04 24.88
C ALA A 15 -3.14 32.99 24.67
N VAL A 16 -4.42 33.40 24.66
CA VAL A 16 -5.55 32.49 24.39
C VAL A 16 -5.49 31.95 22.96
N PHE A 17 -5.10 32.77 21.98
CA PHE A 17 -4.93 32.33 20.60
C PHE A 17 -3.84 31.26 20.46
N ILE A 18 -2.68 31.46 21.09
CA ILE A 18 -1.57 30.49 21.07
C ILE A 18 -2.00 29.18 21.75
N LEU A 19 -2.72 29.25 22.88
CA LEU A 19 -3.27 28.04 23.51
C LEU A 19 -4.24 27.30 22.57
N GLY A 20 -5.15 28.01 21.91
CA GLY A 20 -6.08 27.44 20.95
C GLY A 20 -5.38 26.73 19.78
N VAL A 21 -4.35 27.35 19.20
CA VAL A 21 -3.54 26.74 18.12
C VAL A 21 -2.81 25.51 18.61
N THR A 22 -2.25 25.55 19.82
CA THR A 22 -1.50 24.42 20.40
C THR A 22 -2.43 23.22 20.64
N VAL A 23 -3.63 23.45 21.17
CA VAL A 23 -4.65 22.39 21.35
C VAL A 23 -5.15 21.87 20.00
N GLY A 24 -5.37 22.73 19.01
CA GLY A 24 -5.77 22.33 17.66
C GLY A 24 -4.74 21.43 16.98
N VAL A 25 -3.47 21.81 17.00
CA VAL A 25 -2.38 21.06 16.33
C VAL A 25 -2.10 19.72 17.03
N ILE A 26 -2.15 19.68 18.37
CA ILE A 26 -1.93 18.45 19.14
C ILE A 26 -3.14 17.53 19.05
N GLY A 27 -4.36 18.08 19.13
CA GLY A 27 -5.60 17.32 19.03
C GLY A 27 -5.77 16.65 17.66
N ASP A 28 -5.42 17.35 16.59
CA ASP A 28 -5.51 16.81 15.23
C ASP A 28 -4.54 15.63 15.03
N LYS A 29 -3.31 15.73 15.56
CA LYS A 29 -2.35 14.63 15.54
C LYS A 29 -2.85 13.38 16.27
N TRP A 30 -3.46 13.54 17.44
CA TRP A 30 -3.94 12.42 18.25
C TRP A 30 -5.19 11.75 17.67
N LEU A 31 -6.09 12.54 17.06
CA LEU A 31 -7.28 12.04 16.37
C LEU A 31 -6.94 11.33 15.05
N LEU A 32 -5.94 11.81 14.32
CA LEU A 32 -5.49 11.21 13.06
C LEU A 32 -4.70 9.90 13.28
N GLU A 33 -3.99 9.74 14.40
CA GLU A 33 -3.31 8.47 14.73
C GLU A 33 -4.28 7.32 15.00
N LYS A 34 -5.43 7.57 15.65
CA LYS A 34 -6.46 6.54 15.87
C LYS A 34 -7.17 6.05 14.61
N LYS A 35 -7.12 6.80 13.51
CA LYS A 35 -7.77 6.42 12.23
C LYS A 35 -6.84 5.69 11.25
N LYS A 36 -5.56 5.53 11.57
CA LYS A 36 -4.60 4.83 10.68
C LYS A 36 -4.57 3.30 10.85
N SER A 37 -5.32 2.73 11.78
CA SER A 37 -5.34 1.28 12.00
C SER A 37 -6.22 0.48 11.04
N ASP A 38 -7.17 1.11 10.32
CA ASP A 38 -8.18 0.38 9.52
C ASP A 38 -8.03 0.47 7.99
N ALA A 39 -7.08 1.25 7.45
CA ALA A 39 -6.87 1.34 6.00
C ALA A 39 -6.22 0.08 5.37
N ARG A 40 -6.01 -0.98 6.16
CA ARG A 40 -5.68 -2.33 5.70
C ARG A 40 -6.82 -3.26 6.03
N GLN A 41 -8.06 -2.91 5.64
CA GLN A 41 -9.12 -3.89 5.52
C GLN A 41 -8.58 -4.98 4.58
N ARG A 42 -8.07 -6.06 5.18
CA ARG A 42 -7.54 -7.22 4.48
C ARG A 42 -8.70 -7.68 3.62
N GLN A 43 -8.59 -7.51 2.30
CA GLN A 43 -9.48 -8.22 1.40
C GLN A 43 -9.31 -9.69 1.77
N GLU A 44 -10.38 -10.30 2.29
CA GLU A 44 -10.32 -11.71 2.62
C GLU A 44 -9.91 -12.45 1.35
N PRO A 45 -8.87 -13.31 1.42
CA PRO A 45 -8.44 -14.05 0.27
C PRO A 45 -9.62 -14.83 -0.29
N PHE A 46 -9.74 -14.86 -1.62
CA PHE A 46 -10.75 -15.67 -2.29
C PHE A 46 -10.70 -17.12 -1.75
N PRO A 47 -11.84 -17.77 -1.51
CA PRO A 47 -11.87 -19.13 -0.99
C PRO A 47 -11.11 -20.08 -1.92
N THR A 48 -10.36 -21.01 -1.33
CA THR A 48 -9.62 -22.02 -2.10
C THR A 48 -10.59 -22.98 -2.79
N LEU A 49 -10.13 -23.66 -3.85
CA LEU A 49 -10.94 -24.67 -4.55
C LEU A 49 -11.46 -25.76 -3.60
N GLU A 50 -10.66 -26.14 -2.59
CA GLU A 50 -11.05 -27.13 -1.58
C GLU A 50 -12.24 -26.67 -0.72
N VAL A 51 -12.25 -25.39 -0.33
CA VAL A 51 -13.38 -24.80 0.41
C VAL A 51 -14.61 -24.76 -0.49
N ILE A 52 -14.46 -24.33 -1.74
CA ILE A 52 -15.57 -24.28 -2.72
C ILE A 52 -16.12 -25.70 -2.96
N ALA A 53 -15.25 -26.69 -3.13
CA ALA A 53 -15.63 -28.08 -3.36
C ALA A 53 -16.42 -28.66 -2.19
N LYS A 54 -15.98 -28.38 -0.96
CA LYS A 54 -16.67 -28.82 0.25
C LYS A 54 -18.03 -28.13 0.43
N GLU A 55 -18.09 -26.81 0.32
CA GLU A 55 -19.32 -26.04 0.54
C GLU A 55 -20.38 -26.31 -0.54
N LEU A 56 -19.96 -26.51 -1.79
CA LEU A 56 -20.85 -26.83 -2.91
C LEU A 56 -21.06 -28.32 -3.13
N GLN A 57 -20.44 -29.17 -2.31
CA GLN A 57 -20.50 -30.63 -2.41
C GLN A 57 -20.21 -31.13 -3.83
N LEU A 58 -19.13 -30.62 -4.43
CA LEU A 58 -18.77 -30.92 -5.81
C LEU A 58 -18.41 -32.41 -5.96
N THR A 59 -18.84 -33.00 -7.08
CA THR A 59 -18.34 -34.31 -7.49
C THR A 59 -16.89 -34.22 -7.96
N PRO A 60 -16.10 -35.32 -7.94
CA PRO A 60 -14.72 -35.32 -8.42
C PRO A 60 -14.59 -34.78 -9.87
N GLU A 61 -15.53 -35.12 -10.74
CA GLU A 61 -15.56 -34.64 -12.12
C GLU A 61 -15.82 -33.13 -12.22
N GLN A 62 -16.65 -32.57 -11.34
CA GLN A 62 -16.90 -31.12 -11.28
C GLN A 62 -15.68 -30.37 -10.74
N GLU A 63 -15.03 -30.91 -9.71
CA GLU A 63 -13.81 -30.32 -9.15
C GLU A 63 -12.70 -30.23 -10.20
N GLU A 64 -12.48 -31.31 -10.97
CA GLU A 64 -11.47 -31.34 -12.04
C GLU A 64 -11.75 -30.28 -13.12
N LYS A 65 -13.00 -30.15 -13.57
CA LYS A 65 -13.40 -29.13 -14.54
C LYS A 65 -13.17 -27.72 -14.01
N ILE A 66 -13.52 -27.45 -12.75
CA ILE A 66 -13.33 -26.12 -12.14
C ILE A 66 -11.83 -25.83 -11.95
N ARG A 67 -11.04 -26.83 -11.59
CA ARG A 67 -9.56 -26.71 -11.51
C ARG A 67 -8.97 -26.29 -12.84
N GLU A 68 -9.43 -26.87 -13.94
CA GLU A 68 -8.99 -26.50 -15.28
C GLU A 68 -9.38 -25.04 -15.65
N VAL A 69 -10.60 -24.63 -15.29
CA VAL A 69 -11.07 -23.24 -15.48
C VAL A 69 -10.21 -22.24 -14.70
N PHE A 70 -9.85 -22.55 -13.45
CA PHE A 70 -8.98 -21.70 -12.66
C PHE A 70 -7.58 -21.62 -13.25
N LYS A 71 -6.99 -22.75 -13.66
CA LYS A 71 -5.66 -22.77 -14.29
C LYS A 71 -5.61 -21.89 -15.54
N ARG A 72 -6.59 -22.06 -16.44
CA ARG A 72 -6.70 -21.24 -17.67
C ARG A 72 -6.90 -19.76 -17.37
N SER A 73 -7.66 -19.44 -16.33
CA SER A 73 -7.88 -18.06 -15.90
C SER A 73 -6.61 -17.45 -15.30
N GLU A 74 -5.85 -18.22 -14.51
CA GLU A 74 -4.58 -17.79 -13.96
C GLU A 74 -3.59 -17.42 -15.07
N GLU A 75 -3.45 -18.26 -16.11
CA GLU A 75 -2.60 -17.96 -17.27
C GLU A 75 -3.00 -16.64 -17.95
N ARG A 76 -4.31 -16.41 -18.16
CA ARG A 76 -4.84 -15.15 -18.72
C ARG A 76 -4.51 -13.95 -17.83
N PHE A 77 -4.71 -14.07 -16.52
CA PHE A 77 -4.38 -13.00 -15.58
C PHE A 77 -2.88 -12.73 -15.53
N GLN A 78 -2.03 -13.76 -15.60
CA GLN A 78 -0.58 -13.59 -15.63
C GLN A 78 -0.13 -12.86 -16.90
N ALA A 79 -0.69 -13.23 -18.06
CA ALA A 79 -0.41 -12.53 -19.32
C ALA A 79 -0.85 -11.05 -19.25
N PHE A 80 -2.06 -10.78 -18.77
CA PHE A 80 -2.56 -9.42 -18.59
C PHE A 80 -1.73 -8.60 -17.60
N ARG A 81 -1.32 -9.19 -16.46
CA ARG A 81 -0.43 -8.52 -15.50
C ARG A 81 0.90 -8.13 -16.13
N LYS A 82 1.51 -9.02 -16.92
CA LYS A 82 2.75 -8.72 -17.65
C LYS A 82 2.56 -7.53 -18.59
N GLU A 83 1.51 -7.56 -19.40
CA GLU A 83 1.20 -6.47 -20.32
C GLU A 83 0.99 -5.13 -19.60
N VAL A 84 0.16 -5.12 -18.55
CA VAL A 84 -0.08 -3.91 -17.75
C VAL A 84 1.21 -3.41 -17.12
N HIS A 85 2.06 -4.30 -16.59
CA HIS A 85 3.35 -3.92 -16.03
C HIS A 85 4.24 -3.25 -17.08
N THR A 86 4.35 -3.82 -18.28
CA THR A 86 5.14 -3.26 -19.38
C THR A 86 4.62 -1.88 -19.81
N ARG A 87 3.33 -1.75 -20.10
CA ARG A 87 2.75 -0.46 -20.52
C ARG A 87 2.91 0.61 -19.43
N LEU A 88 2.75 0.21 -18.18
CA LEU A 88 2.88 1.14 -17.07
C LEU A 88 4.34 1.52 -16.78
N SER A 89 5.32 0.67 -17.08
CA SER A 89 6.73 1.07 -17.03
C SER A 89 7.06 2.07 -18.13
N GLU A 90 6.58 1.84 -19.35
CA GLU A 90 6.78 2.76 -20.48
C GLU A 90 6.20 4.16 -20.19
N LEU A 91 4.97 4.22 -19.69
CA LEU A 91 4.34 5.50 -19.33
C LEU A 91 5.10 6.24 -18.21
N ARG A 92 5.66 5.50 -17.24
CA ARG A 92 6.47 6.11 -16.17
C ARG A 92 7.79 6.64 -16.68
N GLU A 93 8.42 5.93 -17.62
CA GLU A 93 9.66 6.35 -18.25
C GLU A 93 9.44 7.62 -19.08
N GLN A 94 8.40 7.65 -19.90
CA GLN A 94 8.00 8.84 -20.66
C GLN A 94 7.75 10.04 -19.75
N LEU A 95 6.94 9.86 -18.71
CA LEU A 95 6.69 10.92 -17.72
C LEU A 95 7.99 11.40 -17.07
N LYS A 96 8.91 10.49 -16.74
CA LYS A 96 10.20 10.86 -16.16
C LYS A 96 11.02 11.72 -17.13
N THR A 97 11.11 11.32 -18.40
CA THR A 97 11.82 12.08 -19.43
C THR A 97 11.24 13.49 -19.59
N GLU A 98 9.92 13.60 -19.69
CA GLU A 98 9.24 14.91 -19.80
C GLU A 98 9.47 15.78 -18.57
N MET A 99 9.50 15.20 -17.37
CA MET A 99 9.80 15.94 -16.14
C MET A 99 11.27 16.39 -16.08
N ASP A 100 12.20 15.54 -16.51
CA ASP A 100 13.63 15.84 -16.50
C ASP A 100 13.96 17.01 -17.46
N GLU A 101 13.20 17.20 -18.54
CA GLU A 101 13.33 18.37 -19.45
C GLU A 101 12.96 19.71 -18.79
N VAL A 102 12.11 19.68 -17.75
CA VAL A 102 11.64 20.90 -17.06
C VAL A 102 12.54 21.27 -15.87
N PHE A 103 13.30 20.30 -15.34
CA PHE A 103 14.11 20.50 -14.15
C PHE A 103 15.45 21.15 -14.44
N THR A 104 15.92 21.98 -13.50
CA THR A 104 17.34 22.34 -13.45
C THR A 104 18.16 21.16 -12.91
N PRO A 105 19.47 21.08 -13.19
CA PRO A 105 20.31 19.99 -12.68
C PRO A 105 20.28 19.82 -11.15
N GLU A 106 20.15 20.94 -10.41
CA GLU A 106 20.02 20.91 -8.95
C GLU A 106 18.67 20.33 -8.49
N GLN A 107 17.58 20.64 -9.21
CA GLN A 107 16.25 20.12 -8.92
C GLN A 107 16.15 18.62 -9.22
N GLU A 108 16.79 18.16 -10.29
CA GLU A 108 16.83 16.74 -10.66
C GLU A 108 17.49 15.92 -9.54
N LYS A 109 18.66 16.36 -9.05
CA LYS A 109 19.36 15.70 -7.93
C LYS A 109 18.48 15.63 -6.68
N LYS A 110 17.76 16.71 -6.35
CA LYS A 110 16.83 16.75 -5.22
C LYS A 110 15.64 15.81 -5.42
N MET A 111 15.13 15.68 -6.64
CA MET A 111 14.05 14.74 -6.97
C MET A 111 14.52 13.28 -6.79
N GLN A 112 15.71 12.94 -7.27
CA GLN A 112 16.28 11.60 -7.08
C GLN A 112 16.40 11.25 -5.60
N GLU A 113 16.91 12.15 -4.76
CA GLU A 113 17.00 11.95 -3.30
C GLU A 113 15.64 11.76 -2.62
N LEU A 114 14.60 12.48 -3.07
CA LEU A 114 13.24 12.32 -2.58
C LEU A 114 12.67 10.94 -2.91
N MET A 115 12.83 10.50 -4.16
CA MET A 115 12.38 9.18 -4.62
C MET A 115 13.07 8.05 -3.85
N ASP A 116 14.38 8.15 -3.69
CA ASP A 116 15.19 7.22 -2.92
C ASP A 116 14.74 7.08 -1.46
N ARG A 117 14.48 8.22 -0.82
CA ARG A 117 13.97 8.25 0.56
C ARG A 117 12.62 7.57 0.66
N TYR A 118 11.72 7.87 -0.27
CA TYR A 118 10.39 7.26 -0.34
C TYR A 118 10.47 5.74 -0.55
N MET A 119 11.32 5.28 -1.47
CA MET A 119 11.53 3.84 -1.70
C MET A 119 12.09 3.14 -0.47
N ARG A 120 13.07 3.74 0.23
CA ARG A 120 13.62 3.19 1.48
C ARG A 120 12.57 3.11 2.58
N GLN A 121 11.75 4.15 2.75
CA GLN A 121 10.67 4.16 3.73
C GLN A 121 9.64 3.07 3.43
N ARG A 122 9.22 2.95 2.17
CA ARG A 122 8.26 1.92 1.75
C ARG A 122 8.80 0.50 1.95
N ARG A 123 10.11 0.26 1.74
CA ARG A 123 10.75 -1.02 2.05
C ARG A 123 10.76 -1.35 3.54
N ARG A 124 10.90 -0.33 4.40
CA ARG A 124 10.88 -0.49 5.88
C ARG A 124 9.47 -0.74 6.42
N GLU A 125 8.46 -0.12 5.82
CA GLU A 125 7.05 -0.25 6.22
C GLU A 125 6.34 -1.46 5.61
N ALA A 126 6.96 -2.10 4.61
CA ALA A 126 6.47 -3.34 4.06
C ALA A 126 6.49 -4.40 5.18
N PRO A 127 5.35 -5.02 5.52
CA PRO A 127 5.36 -6.15 6.44
C PRO A 127 6.31 -7.22 5.86
N PRO A 128 7.03 -7.98 6.72
CA PRO A 128 7.87 -9.07 6.25
C PRO A 128 7.02 -9.92 5.30
N ARG A 129 7.50 -10.13 4.07
CA ARG A 129 6.91 -11.11 3.17
C ARG A 129 6.87 -12.39 3.98
N ARG A 130 5.67 -12.91 4.28
CA ARG A 130 5.57 -14.27 4.78
C ARG A 130 6.22 -15.12 3.70
N ASP A 131 7.36 -15.71 4.01
CA ASP A 131 7.96 -16.75 3.20
C ASP A 131 6.93 -17.88 3.13
N ASP A 132 6.08 -17.83 2.12
CA ASP A 132 5.10 -18.87 1.85
C ASP A 132 5.82 -20.09 1.29
N LYS A 133 6.57 -20.77 2.17
CA LYS A 133 7.22 -22.06 1.90
C LYS A 133 6.21 -23.21 1.69
N SER A 134 4.91 -22.92 1.69
CA SER A 134 3.86 -23.93 1.49
C SER A 134 3.64 -24.34 0.02
N GLN A 135 4.31 -23.70 -0.94
CA GLN A 135 4.25 -24.07 -2.36
C GLN A 135 5.38 -25.01 -2.82
N THR A 136 6.02 -25.76 -1.92
CA THR A 136 6.83 -26.91 -2.35
C THR A 136 5.88 -28.11 -2.45
N PRO A 137 5.56 -28.64 -3.66
CA PRO A 137 4.81 -29.88 -3.76
C PRO A 137 5.54 -30.95 -2.95
N PRO A 138 4.85 -31.79 -2.15
CA PRO A 138 5.53 -32.86 -1.44
C PRO A 138 6.25 -33.71 -2.48
N GLU A 139 7.57 -33.79 -2.35
CA GLU A 139 8.41 -34.73 -3.07
C GLU A 139 7.81 -36.11 -2.81
N LYS A 140 7.25 -36.73 -3.86
CA LYS A 140 6.66 -38.06 -3.75
C LYS A 140 7.74 -38.98 -3.19
N GLU A 141 7.56 -39.43 -1.95
CA GLU A 141 8.32 -40.53 -1.39
C GLU A 141 8.34 -41.65 -2.43
N LYS A 142 9.51 -41.90 -3.03
CA LYS A 142 9.78 -43.15 -3.73
C LYS A 142 9.76 -44.24 -2.66
N LYS A 143 8.59 -44.83 -2.46
CA LYS A 143 8.42 -46.06 -1.70
C LYS A 143 8.27 -47.20 -2.70
N GLY A 144 9.30 -48.05 -2.76
CA GLY A 144 9.22 -49.37 -3.40
C GLY A 144 10.27 -49.62 -4.48
N GLU A 145 11.46 -50.03 -4.07
CA GLU A 145 12.04 -51.33 -4.45
C GLU A 145 12.57 -52.00 -3.17
#